data_AF-A0A2D0IMX2-F1
#
_entry.id   AF-A0A2D0IMX2-F1
#
_cell.length_a   1.000
_cell.length_b   1.000
_cell.length_c   1.000
_cell.angle_alpha   90.00
_cell.angle_beta   90.00
_cell.angle_gamma   90.00
#
_symmetry.space_group_name_H-M   'P 1'
#
loop_
_entity.id
_entity.type
_entity.pdbx_description
1 polymer ?
#
loop_
_entity_poly.entity_id
_entity_poly.type
_entity_poly.pdbx_seq_one_letter_code
_entity_poly.pdbx_strand_id
1 'polypeptide(L)'
;MIIDGCVVKLRNVGMAQECDFIEHHYVSGMSKRAIGRKFKLSESEVRKQMLVAESFILRCLEVLDEPLELDLIYGFHGNRANLSSSALSVQ
;
A
#
# COMPACT_ATOMS: atom_id res chain seq x y z
N MET A 1 3.03 13.17 -9.50
CA MET A 1 3.19 11.70 -9.42
C MET A 1 2.09 11.14 -8.53
N ILE A 2 1.39 10.09 -8.97
CA ILE A 2 0.23 9.52 -8.25
C ILE A 2 0.66 8.92 -6.89
N ILE A 3 1.84 8.30 -6.83
CA ILE A 3 2.37 7.68 -5.60
C ILE A 3 2.67 8.73 -4.53
N ASP A 4 3.27 9.86 -4.88
CA ASP A 4 3.55 10.93 -3.91
C ASP A 4 2.25 11.44 -3.25
N GLY A 5 1.16 11.53 -4.02
CA GLY A 5 -0.16 11.87 -3.49
C GLY A 5 -0.70 10.82 -2.50
N CYS A 6 -0.43 9.53 -2.74
CA CYS A 6 -0.81 8.45 -1.83
C CYS A 6 0.02 8.48 -0.54
N VAL A 7 1.32 8.77 -0.62
CA VAL A 7 2.21 8.91 0.54
C VAL A 7 1.83 10.13 1.39
N VAL A 8 1.45 11.25 0.77
CA VAL A 8 0.92 12.41 1.50
C VAL A 8 -0.37 12.06 2.23
N LYS A 9 -1.29 11.32 1.59
CA LYS A 9 -2.52 10.83 2.24
C LYS A 9 -2.20 9.89 3.42
N LEU A 10 -1.23 8.99 3.27
CA LEU A 10 -0.77 8.09 4.32
C LEU A 10 -0.22 8.88 5.53
N ARG A 11 0.58 9.92 5.27
CA ARG A 11 1.09 10.81 6.32
C ARG A 11 -0.03 11.57 7.03
N ASN A 12 -1.05 12.02 6.28
CA ASN A 12 -2.19 12.76 6.83
C ASN A 12 -3.11 11.91 7.73
N VAL A 13 -3.17 10.60 7.53
CA VAL A 13 -3.94 9.69 8.40
C VAL A 13 -3.16 9.26 9.67
N GLY A 14 -2.00 9.88 9.94
CA GLY A 14 -1.22 9.65 11.16
C GLY A 14 -0.21 8.50 11.06
N MET A 15 -0.02 7.90 9.89
CA MET A 15 0.89 6.78 9.66
C MET A 15 2.31 7.25 9.30
N ALA A 16 2.87 8.15 10.11
CA ALA A 16 4.16 8.78 9.82
C ALA A 16 5.33 7.79 9.84
N GLN A 17 5.32 6.85 10.78
CA GLN A 17 6.37 5.84 10.91
C GLN A 17 6.37 4.88 9.71
N GLU A 18 5.19 4.50 9.24
CA GLU A 18 5.05 3.64 8.07
C GLU A 18 5.45 4.39 6.78
N CYS A 19 5.18 5.70 6.69
CA CYS A 19 5.74 6.53 5.62
C CYS A 19 7.28 6.47 5.61
N ASP A 20 7.91 6.62 6.77
CA ASP A 20 9.37 6.56 6.87
C ASP A 20 9.91 5.19 6.45
N PHE A 21 9.17 4.10 6.70
CA PHE A 21 9.56 2.76 6.27
C PHE A 21 9.46 2.60 4.75
N ILE A 22 8.42 3.15 4.13
CA ILE A 22 8.25 3.18 2.68
C ILE A 22 9.37 4.00 2.03
N GLU A 23 9.64 5.20 2.54
CA GLU A 23 10.73 6.07 2.03
C GLU A 23 12.09 5.35 2.15
N HIS A 24 12.39 4.79 3.31
CA HIS A 24 13.65 4.09 3.52
C HIS A 24 13.81 2.83 2.65
N HIS A 25 12.75 2.07 2.45
CA HIS A 25 12.83 0.84 1.68
C HIS A 25 12.88 1.11 0.18
N TYR A 26 11.93 1.90 -0.34
CA TYR A 26 11.73 2.08 -1.76
C TYR A 26 12.55 3.23 -2.36
N VAL A 27 12.84 4.29 -1.58
CA VAL A 27 13.64 5.42 -2.06
C VAL A 27 15.12 5.23 -1.70
N SER A 28 15.41 4.87 -0.45
CA SER A 28 16.80 4.71 0.01
C SER A 28 17.38 3.30 -0.18
N GLY A 29 16.58 2.32 -0.63
CA GLY A 29 17.02 0.95 -0.87
C GLY A 29 17.41 0.17 0.40
N MET A 30 17.03 0.63 1.61
CA MET A 30 17.38 -0.08 2.83
C MET A 30 16.63 -1.40 2.95
N SER A 31 17.31 -2.46 3.39
CA SER A 31 16.65 -3.72 3.70
C SER A 31 15.72 -3.57 4.91
N LYS A 32 14.65 -4.37 4.97
CA LYS A 32 13.71 -4.40 6.09
C LYS A 32 14.39 -4.67 7.44
N ARG A 33 15.46 -5.48 7.43
CA ARG A 33 16.31 -5.73 8.60
C ARG A 33 17.13 -4.51 9.02
N ALA A 34 17.61 -3.71 8.06
CA ALA A 34 18.32 -2.46 8.35
C ALA A 34 17.38 -1.40 8.94
N ILE A 35 16.15 -1.32 8.43
CA ILE A 35 15.07 -0.49 9.00
C ILE A 35 14.78 -0.94 10.44
N GLY A 36 14.62 -2.24 10.68
CA GLY A 36 14.40 -2.78 12.03
C GLY A 36 15.48 -2.34 13.03
N ARG A 37 16.76 -2.42 12.64
CA ARG A 37 17.86 -1.90 13.47
C ARG A 37 17.77 -0.39 13.73
N LYS A 38 17.42 0.40 12.70
CA LYS A 38 17.31 1.86 12.81
C LYS A 38 16.21 2.28 13.78
N PHE A 39 15.06 1.61 13.75
CA PHE A 39 13.89 1.92 14.57
C PHE A 39 13.75 1.08 15.83
N LYS A 40 14.74 0.21 16.14
CA LYS A 40 14.72 -0.73 17.27
C LYS A 40 13.50 -1.66 17.26
N LEU A 41 13.11 -2.12 16.08
CA LEU A 41 12.02 -3.06 15.85
C LEU A 41 12.56 -4.39 15.30
N SER A 42 11.79 -5.46 15.51
CA SER A 42 12.07 -6.72 14.82
C SER A 42 11.78 -6.58 13.32
N GLU A 43 12.47 -7.37 12.51
CA GLU A 43 12.21 -7.42 11.06
C GLU A 43 10.77 -7.85 10.75
N SER A 44 10.16 -8.66 11.61
CA SER A 44 8.76 -9.07 11.48
C SER A 44 7.80 -7.91 11.74
N GLU A 45 8.08 -7.05 12.72
CA GLU A 45 7.27 -5.87 13.01
C GLU A 45 7.36 -4.84 11.87
N VAL A 46 8.56 -4.61 11.34
CA VAL A 46 8.75 -3.78 10.13
C VAL A 46 7.93 -4.32 8.96
N ARG A 47 7.93 -5.64 8.71
CA ARG A 47 7.10 -6.24 7.65
C ARG A 47 5.62 -5.99 7.84
N LYS A 48 5.10 -6.12 9.07
CA LYS A 48 3.68 -5.87 9.37
C LYS A 48 3.32 -4.42 9.09
N GLN A 49 4.10 -3.48 9.61
CA GLN A 49 3.83 -2.04 9.43
C GLN A 49 3.94 -1.62 7.96
N MET A 50 4.93 -2.15 7.23
CA MET A 50 5.03 -1.95 5.79
C MET A 50 3.82 -2.50 5.03
N LEU A 51 3.32 -3.69 5.40
CA LEU A 51 2.12 -4.26 4.78
C LEU A 51 0.90 -3.34 4.95
N VAL A 52 0.74 -2.70 6.11
CA VAL A 52 -0.36 -1.74 6.33
C VAL A 52 -0.23 -0.52 5.41
N ALA A 53 0.98 0.07 5.32
CA ALA A 53 1.21 1.19 4.41
C ALA A 53 1.04 0.82 2.93
N GLU A 54 1.58 -0.32 2.51
CA GLU A 54 1.43 -0.83 1.14
C GLU A 54 -0.05 -1.06 0.80
N SER A 55 -0.83 -1.64 1.72
CA SER A 55 -2.28 -1.85 1.54
C SER A 55 -3.05 -0.54 1.46
N PHE A 56 -2.66 0.47 2.23
CA PHE A 56 -3.27 1.80 2.16
C PHE A 56 -2.96 2.50 0.83
N ILE A 57 -1.71 2.46 0.38
CA ILE A 57 -1.28 3.03 -0.90
C ILE A 57 -2.01 2.33 -2.04
N LEU A 58 -2.10 1.00 -2.01
CA LEU A 58 -2.89 0.22 -2.95
C LEU A 58 -4.34 0.73 -3.00
N ARG A 59 -5.02 0.82 -1.86
CA ARG A 59 -6.40 1.30 -1.84
C ARG A 59 -6.53 2.75 -2.35
N CYS A 60 -5.53 3.60 -2.12
CA CYS A 60 -5.50 4.93 -2.71
C CYS A 60 -5.43 4.88 -4.23
N LEU A 61 -4.68 3.95 -4.80
CA LEU A 61 -4.59 3.76 -6.25
C LEU A 61 -5.91 3.22 -6.82
N GLU A 62 -6.54 2.24 -6.17
CA GLU A 62 -7.85 1.68 -6.58
C GLU A 62 -8.99 2.71 -6.55
N VAL A 63 -8.91 3.73 -5.69
CA VAL A 63 -9.90 4.82 -5.63
C VAL A 63 -9.61 5.90 -6.68
N LEU A 64 -8.36 6.00 -7.14
CA LEU A 64 -7.92 6.96 -8.15
C LEU A 64 -8.00 6.42 -9.58
N ASP A 65 -8.02 5.09 -9.75
CA ASP A 65 -7.98 4.38 -11.01
C ASP A 65 -8.94 3.16 -10.96
N GLU A 66 -9.79 3.01 -11.97
CA GLU A 66 -10.59 1.81 -12.25
C GLU A 66 -9.66 0.56 -12.21
N PRO A 67 -10.15 -0.64 -11.85
CA PRO A 67 -9.48 -1.63 -11.00
C PRO A 67 -8.04 -2.00 -11.43
N LEU A 68 -7.09 -1.81 -10.50
CA LEU A 68 -5.71 -2.29 -10.62
C LEU A 68 -5.65 -3.79 -10.22
N GLU A 69 -5.51 -4.70 -11.18
CA GLU A 69 -5.28 -6.13 -10.90
C GLU A 69 -3.84 -6.36 -10.40
N LEU A 70 -3.71 -6.80 -9.14
CA LEU A 70 -2.44 -7.04 -8.44
C LEU A 70 -2.09 -8.52 -8.27
N ASP A 71 -2.66 -9.37 -9.11
CA ASP A 71 -2.65 -10.82 -8.93
C ASP A 71 -1.28 -11.49 -9.15
N LEU A 72 -0.23 -10.75 -9.53
CA LEU A 72 1.08 -11.35 -9.83
C LEU A 72 2.14 -11.29 -8.71
N ILE A 73 2.00 -10.44 -7.68
CA ILE A 73 3.08 -10.25 -6.68
C ILE A 73 2.78 -10.90 -5.34
N TYR A 74 1.50 -11.01 -4.98
CA TYR A 74 1.07 -11.61 -3.72
C TYR A 74 0.04 -12.69 -4.06
N GLY A 75 0.41 -13.96 -3.97
CA GLY A 75 -0.47 -15.10 -4.19
C GLY A 75 -1.62 -15.18 -3.17
N PHE A 76 -2.55 -14.24 -3.25
CA PHE A 76 -3.76 -14.16 -2.47
C PHE A 76 -4.92 -14.49 -3.39
N HIS A 77 -5.37 -15.74 -3.36
CA HIS A 77 -6.66 -16.12 -3.95
C HIS A 77 -7.79 -15.44 -3.14
N GLY A 78 -8.03 -14.17 -3.42
CA GLY A 78 -9.21 -13.43 -3.01
C GLY A 78 -10.20 -13.44 -4.16
N ASN A 79 -11.20 -14.30 -4.08
CA ASN A 79 -12.27 -14.41 -5.05
C ASN A 79 -13.05 -13.07 -5.14
N ARG A 80 -12.63 -12.14 -6.01
CA ARG A 80 -13.46 -11.00 -6.41
C ARG A 80 -14.49 -11.52 -7.40
N ALA A 81 -15.57 -12.07 -6.87
CA ALA A 81 -16.77 -12.26 -7.64
C ALA A 81 -17.20 -10.89 -8.20
N ASN A 82 -17.29 -10.84 -9.53
CA ASN A 82 -17.71 -9.71 -10.34
C ASN A 82 -18.84 -8.91 -9.70
N LEU A 83 -18.56 -7.70 -9.24
CA LEU A 83 -19.57 -6.65 -9.22
C LEU A 83 -19.40 -5.86 -10.52
N SER A 84 -19.82 -6.50 -11.61
CA SER A 84 -19.97 -5.84 -12.89
C SER A 84 -20.95 -4.68 -12.71
N SER A 85 -20.43 -3.50 -12.96
CA SER A 85 -21.15 -2.31 -13.41
C SER A 85 -22.46 -2.65 -14.13
N SER A 86 -23.57 -2.22 -13.56
CA SER A 86 -24.79 -1.90 -14.31
C SER A 86 -25.54 -0.78 -13.60
N ALA A 87 -24.90 0.40 -13.54
CA ALA A 87 -25.66 1.63 -13.56
C ALA A 87 -25.87 2.02 -15.03
N LEU A 88 -27.08 2.51 -15.34
CA LEU A 88 -27.52 3.15 -16.58
C LEU A 88 -28.09 2.22 -17.66
N SER A 89 -29.38 1.92 -17.51
CA SER A 89 -30.33 2.07 -18.62
C SER A 89 -31.61 2.66 -18.07
N VAL A 90 -31.66 3.99 -18.11
CA VAL A 90 -32.90 4.75 -18.09
C VAL A 90 -33.41 4.69 -19.53
N GLN A 91 -34.50 3.95 -19.75
CA GLN A 91 -35.51 4.18 -20.80
C GLN A 91 -36.68 3.22 -20.59
#